data_AF-A0A645AAU8-F1
#
_entry.id   AF-A0A645AAU8-F1
#
_cell.length_a   1.000
_cell.length_b   1.000
_cell.length_c   1.000
_cell.angle_alpha   90.00
_cell.angle_beta   90.00
_cell.angle_gamma   90.00
#
_symmetry.space_group_name_H-M   'P 1'
#
loop_
_entity.id
_entity.type
_entity.pdbx_description
1 polymer ?
#
loop_
_entity_poly.entity_id
_entity_poly.type
_entity_poly.pdbx_seq_one_letter_code
_entity_poly.pdbx_strand_id
1 'polypeptide(L)'
;MFAPDFVFDAQQARAFAASGDLAHVWLVPNPAHNPTGDFALAESALGSGTGRALNVGKDEPCDLPRHTYSTIALLKAELFGAPWCDIAHGNPEGVAAPLAALLRRAMDAGRVGATLYTGRWTDVGTPERLAQLNE
;
A
#
# COMPACT_ATOMS: atom_id res chain seq x y z
N MET A 1 8.47 9.84 4.64
CA MET A 1 8.64 9.39 3.25
C MET A 1 8.92 10.58 2.33
N PHE A 2 9.81 10.41 1.36
CA PHE A 2 10.14 11.37 0.30
C PHE A 2 10.03 10.68 -1.07
N ALA A 3 9.22 11.23 -1.97
CA ALA A 3 8.99 10.69 -3.30
C ALA A 3 8.81 11.84 -4.33
N PRO A 4 9.91 12.46 -4.78
CA PRO A 4 9.86 13.71 -5.55
C PRO A 4 9.26 13.56 -6.96
N ASP A 5 9.27 12.34 -7.50
CA ASP A 5 8.74 12.05 -8.84
C ASP A 5 7.30 11.51 -8.80
N PHE A 6 6.69 11.42 -7.60
CA PHE A 6 5.33 10.95 -7.48
C PHE A 6 4.35 12.00 -7.98
N VAL A 7 3.58 11.64 -9.00
CA VAL A 7 2.52 12.49 -9.55
C VAL A 7 1.17 11.85 -9.23
N PHE A 8 0.30 12.64 -8.62
CA PHE A 8 -1.08 12.23 -8.39
C PHE A 8 -1.88 12.29 -9.69
N ASP A 9 -2.11 11.14 -10.31
CA ASP A 9 -2.91 11.06 -11.53
C ASP A 9 -4.42 11.09 -11.20
N ALA A 10 -5.08 12.17 -11.62
CA ALA A 10 -6.51 12.34 -11.46
C ALA A 10 -7.33 11.26 -12.21
N GLN A 11 -6.82 10.69 -13.29
CA GLN A 11 -7.48 9.59 -13.98
C GLN A 11 -7.47 8.32 -13.14
N GLN A 12 -6.34 7.99 -12.52
CA GLN A 12 -6.24 6.87 -11.60
C GLN A 12 -7.15 7.04 -10.39
N ALA A 13 -7.23 8.26 -9.83
CA ALA A 13 -8.14 8.56 -8.73
C ALA A 13 -9.62 8.36 -9.13
N ARG A 14 -10.02 8.80 -10.32
CA ARG A 14 -11.36 8.58 -10.86
C ARG A 14 -11.67 7.10 -11.08
N ALA A 15 -10.71 6.35 -11.65
CA ALA A 15 -10.86 4.91 -11.87
C ALA A 15 -11.03 4.17 -10.53
N PHE A 16 -10.24 4.51 -9.51
CA PHE A 16 -10.38 3.97 -8.16
C PHE A 16 -11.73 4.32 -7.52
N ALA A 17 -12.17 5.58 -7.64
CA ALA A 17 -13.45 6.01 -7.11
C ALA A 17 -14.61 5.21 -7.72
N ALA A 18 -14.54 4.91 -9.02
CA ALA A 18 -15.53 4.12 -9.74
C ALA A 18 -15.41 2.60 -9.55
N SER A 19 -14.29 2.09 -9.02
CA SER A 19 -14.08 0.66 -8.83
C SER A 19 -14.77 0.11 -7.58
N GLY A 20 -14.83 -1.21 -7.46
CA GLY A 20 -15.26 -1.90 -6.24
C GLY A 20 -14.19 -1.96 -5.14
N ASP A 21 -13.00 -1.41 -5.36
CA ASP A 21 -11.88 -1.53 -4.41
C ASP A 21 -12.05 -0.60 -3.21
N LEU A 22 -11.51 -1.03 -2.07
CA LEU A 22 -11.47 -0.25 -0.84
C LEU A 22 -10.18 0.57 -0.72
N ALA A 23 -9.11 0.07 -1.32
CA ALA A 23 -7.82 0.71 -1.34
C ALA A 23 -7.12 0.52 -2.68
N HIS A 24 -6.31 1.51 -3.05
CA HIS A 24 -5.28 1.37 -4.07
C HIS A 24 -3.96 1.78 -3.45
N VAL A 25 -2.99 0.87 -3.40
CA VAL A 25 -1.69 1.12 -2.77
C VAL A 25 -0.60 1.26 -3.81
N TRP A 26 0.38 2.12 -3.55
CA TRP A 26 1.62 2.11 -4.32
C TRP A 26 2.65 1.28 -3.57
N LEU A 27 3.25 0.35 -4.29
CA LEU A 27 4.33 -0.50 -3.81
C LEU A 27 5.65 0.00 -4.41
N VAL A 28 6.76 -0.26 -3.75
CA VAL A 28 8.10 0.09 -4.23
C VAL A 28 9.01 -1.15 -4.22
N PRO A 29 10.09 -1.15 -5.02
CA PRO A 29 11.16 -2.12 -4.84
C PRO A 29 11.62 -2.17 -3.39
N ASN A 30 11.95 -3.38 -2.91
CA ASN A 30 12.29 -3.57 -1.51
C ASN A 30 13.58 -2.82 -1.17
N PRO A 31 13.55 -1.87 -0.20
CA PRO A 31 14.75 -1.23 0.27
C PRO A 31 15.61 -2.23 1.07
N ALA A 32 16.90 -1.94 1.24
CA ALA A 32 17.83 -2.82 1.95
C ALA A 32 17.39 -3.19 3.37
N HIS A 33 16.61 -2.33 4.03
CA HIS A 33 16.10 -2.56 5.39
C HIS A 33 14.76 -3.32 5.44
N ASN A 34 14.11 -3.59 4.29
CA ASN A 34 12.91 -4.44 4.21
C ASN A 34 13.00 -5.40 3.01
N PRO A 35 14.00 -6.31 2.97
CA PRO A 35 14.31 -7.12 1.79
C PRO A 35 13.19 -8.09 1.40
N THR A 36 12.35 -8.50 2.35
CA THR A 36 11.24 -9.44 2.13
C THR A 36 9.95 -8.77 1.67
N GLY A 37 9.87 -7.44 1.74
CA GLY A 37 8.67 -6.68 1.37
C GLY A 37 7.48 -6.91 2.31
N ASP A 38 6.37 -6.25 1.99
CA ASP A 38 5.14 -6.28 2.80
C ASP A 38 4.02 -7.07 2.14
N PHE A 39 3.89 -6.94 0.81
CA PHE A 39 2.79 -7.46 -0.01
C PHE A 39 3.29 -8.02 -1.33
N ALA A 40 2.64 -9.05 -1.85
CA ALA A 40 2.90 -9.54 -3.21
C ALA A 40 2.06 -8.78 -4.24
N LEU A 41 2.57 -8.62 -5.46
CA LEU A 41 1.85 -8.02 -6.58
C LEU A 41 1.44 -9.10 -7.59
N ALA A 42 0.13 -9.35 -7.71
CA ALA A 42 -0.42 -10.10 -8.82
C ALA A 42 -0.76 -9.14 -9.95
N GLU A 43 0.14 -9.03 -10.93
CA GLU A 43 -0.03 -8.13 -12.06
C GLU A 43 -1.21 -8.55 -12.96
N SER A 44 -1.91 -7.55 -13.48
CA SER A 44 -3.02 -7.72 -14.43
C SER A 44 -2.56 -8.23 -15.80
N ALA A 45 -1.32 -7.86 -16.18
CA ALA A 45 -0.58 -8.40 -17.31
C ALA A 45 0.91 -8.41 -16.95
N LEU A 46 1.67 -9.40 -17.45
CA LEU A 46 3.09 -9.55 -17.14
C LEU A 46 3.90 -8.29 -17.54
N GLY A 47 4.61 -7.72 -16.57
CA GLY A 47 5.41 -6.50 -16.74
C GLY A 47 4.62 -5.19 -16.69
N SER A 48 3.32 -5.23 -16.37
CA SER A 48 2.48 -4.03 -16.29
C SER A 48 2.76 -3.17 -15.07
N GLY A 49 3.33 -3.75 -14.01
CA GLY A 49 3.49 -3.08 -12.72
C GLY A 49 2.16 -2.64 -12.08
N THR A 50 1.02 -3.17 -12.53
CA THR A 50 -0.30 -2.82 -11.98
C THR A 50 -1.16 -4.06 -11.83
N GLY A 51 -1.94 -4.13 -10.76
CA GLY A 51 -2.79 -5.30 -10.51
C GLY A 51 -3.36 -5.33 -9.11
N ARG A 52 -3.34 -6.51 -8.48
CA ARG A 52 -3.82 -6.75 -7.12
C ARG A 52 -2.67 -6.85 -6.13
N ALA A 53 -2.78 -6.15 -5.01
CA ALA A 53 -1.97 -6.47 -3.84
C ALA A 53 -2.54 -7.73 -3.18
N LEU A 54 -1.67 -8.66 -2.81
CA LEU A 54 -2.03 -9.87 -2.10
C LEU A 54 -1.45 -9.87 -0.69
N ASN A 55 -2.27 -10.29 0.27
CA ASN A 55 -1.84 -10.58 1.62
C ASN A 55 -1.12 -11.93 1.62
N VAL A 56 0.20 -11.89 1.74
CA VAL A 56 1.00 -13.11 1.87
C VAL A 56 1.86 -12.96 3.12
N GLY A 57 1.79 -13.92 4.03
CA GLY A 57 2.59 -13.91 5.26
C GLY A 57 4.09 -13.81 4.94
N LYS A 58 4.90 -13.18 5.81
CA LYS A 58 6.34 -12.96 5.53
C LYS A 58 7.11 -14.25 5.28
N ASP A 59 6.72 -15.32 5.95
CA ASP A 59 7.37 -16.63 5.89
C ASP A 59 6.63 -17.62 4.97
N GLU A 60 5.53 -17.18 4.34
CA GLU A 60 4.77 -18.04 3.43
C GLU A 60 5.44 -18.10 2.05
N PRO A 61 5.56 -19.29 1.45
CA PRO A 61 6.03 -19.42 0.08
C PRO A 61 5.11 -18.65 -0.87
N CYS A 62 5.71 -17.90 -1.79
CA CYS A 62 4.99 -17.09 -2.77
C CYS A 62 5.76 -17.07 -4.08
N ASP A 63 5.10 -17.44 -5.16
CA ASP A 63 5.68 -17.42 -6.50
C ASP A 63 5.64 -16.02 -7.15
N LEU A 64 5.02 -15.06 -6.47
CA LEU A 64 4.89 -13.68 -6.94
C LEU A 64 5.92 -12.76 -6.28
N PRO A 65 6.44 -11.75 -7.01
CA PRO A 65 7.31 -10.74 -6.43
C PRO A 65 6.66 -10.00 -5.27
N ARG A 66 7.42 -9.84 -4.18
CA ARG A 66 7.05 -9.05 -3.01
C ARG A 66 7.66 -7.65 -3.09
N HIS A 67 6.89 -6.68 -2.64
CA HIS A 67 7.24 -5.26 -2.66
C HIS A 67 6.90 -4.59 -1.33
N THR A 68 7.54 -3.48 -1.05
CA THR A 68 7.34 -2.70 0.17
C THR A 68 6.22 -1.68 -0.03
N TYR A 69 5.37 -1.50 0.98
CA TYR A 69 4.33 -0.49 0.93
C TYR A 69 4.94 0.91 1.06
N SER A 70 4.71 1.75 0.05
CA SER A 70 5.34 3.08 -0.05
C SER A 70 4.82 4.12 0.95
N THR A 71 3.80 3.78 1.76
CA THR A 71 2.93 4.68 2.54
C THR A 71 2.04 5.61 1.71
N ILE A 72 1.99 5.43 0.38
CA ILE A 72 1.07 6.14 -0.51
C ILE A 72 -0.09 5.23 -0.86
N ALA A 73 -1.32 5.71 -0.62
CA ALA A 73 -2.54 5.00 -0.97
C ALA A 73 -3.72 5.94 -1.23
N LEU A 74 -4.68 5.45 -2.01
CA LEU A 74 -6.06 5.92 -2.03
C LEU A 74 -6.89 4.98 -1.17
N LEU A 75 -7.71 5.53 -0.28
CA LEU A 75 -8.52 4.75 0.67
C LEU A 75 -9.97 5.24 0.63
N LYS A 76 -10.94 4.34 0.54
CA LYS A 76 -12.36 4.68 0.69
C LYS A 76 -12.74 4.68 2.17
N ALA A 77 -13.65 5.58 2.55
CA ALA A 77 -14.20 5.64 3.90
C ALA A 77 -14.79 4.29 4.37
N GLU A 78 -15.35 3.50 3.44
CA GLU A 78 -15.88 2.15 3.70
C GLU A 78 -14.83 1.22 4.35
N LEU A 79 -13.54 1.37 4.05
CA LEU A 79 -12.47 0.58 4.68
C LEU A 79 -12.40 0.76 6.21
N PHE A 80 -12.89 1.90 6.71
CA PHE A 80 -12.87 2.27 8.13
C PHE A 80 -14.21 2.02 8.82
N GLY A 81 -15.15 1.33 8.16
CA GLY A 81 -16.38 0.84 8.76
C GLY A 81 -16.49 -0.68 8.73
N ALA A 82 -17.57 -1.20 9.31
CA ALA A 82 -17.87 -2.63 9.25
C ALA A 82 -18.07 -3.10 7.79
N PRO A 83 -17.64 -4.32 7.42
CA PRO A 83 -17.01 -5.35 8.27
C PRO A 83 -15.48 -5.25 8.39
N TRP A 84 -14.86 -4.21 7.82
CA TRP A 84 -13.40 -4.11 7.70
C TRP A 84 -12.75 -3.64 8.99
N CYS A 85 -13.36 -2.64 9.62
CA CYS A 85 -12.91 -2.00 10.84
C CYS A 85 -14.03 -2.03 11.90
N ASP A 86 -13.68 -2.47 13.10
CA ASP A 86 -14.60 -2.61 14.23
C ASP A 86 -14.72 -1.31 15.06
N ILE A 87 -13.93 -0.28 14.72
CA ILE A 87 -13.97 1.03 15.40
C ILE A 87 -15.23 1.78 15.00
N ALA A 88 -16.00 2.22 16.00
CA ALA A 88 -17.21 3.02 15.79
C ALA A 88 -16.89 4.36 15.09
N HIS A 89 -17.82 4.83 14.25
CA HIS A 89 -17.69 6.11 13.56
C HIS A 89 -17.39 7.25 14.54
N GLY A 90 -16.42 8.10 14.19
CA GLY A 90 -15.94 9.19 15.04
C GLY A 90 -14.90 8.77 16.08
N ASN A 91 -14.62 7.46 16.24
CA ASN A 91 -13.63 6.91 17.16
C ASN A 91 -13.70 7.53 18.58
N PRO A 92 -14.85 7.44 19.28
CA PRO A 92 -15.10 8.18 20.53
C PRO A 92 -14.14 7.80 21.66
N GLU A 93 -13.58 6.58 21.61
CA GLU A 93 -12.65 6.06 22.62
C GLU A 93 -11.17 6.29 22.24
N GLY A 94 -10.90 6.90 21.08
CA GLY A 94 -9.52 7.17 20.63
C GLY A 94 -8.70 5.90 20.35
N VAL A 95 -9.36 4.83 19.91
CA VAL A 95 -8.72 3.54 19.65
C VAL A 95 -7.75 3.67 18.49
N ALA A 96 -6.51 3.23 18.69
CA ALA A 96 -5.52 3.10 17.63
C ALA A 96 -5.66 1.74 16.94
N ALA A 97 -5.79 1.73 15.61
CA ALA A 97 -5.77 0.51 14.81
C ALA A 97 -4.69 0.57 13.72
N PRO A 98 -3.95 -0.53 13.50
CA PRO A 98 -2.95 -0.59 12.44
C PRO A 98 -3.62 -0.67 11.06
N LEU A 99 -3.36 0.32 10.20
CA LEU A 99 -3.85 0.34 8.82
C LEU A 99 -3.50 -0.93 8.05
N ALA A 100 -2.30 -1.51 8.30
CA ALA A 100 -1.87 -2.74 7.66
C ALA A 100 -2.83 -3.91 7.88
N ALA A 101 -3.46 -4.01 9.05
CA ALA A 101 -4.43 -5.08 9.32
C ALA A 101 -5.72 -4.91 8.50
N LEU A 102 -6.20 -3.67 8.34
CA LEU A 102 -7.36 -3.36 7.48
C LEU A 102 -7.05 -3.65 6.01
N LEU A 103 -5.87 -3.26 5.54
CA LEU A 103 -5.42 -3.55 4.18
C LEU A 103 -5.30 -5.06 3.94
N ARG A 104 -4.75 -5.83 4.87
CA ARG A 104 -4.66 -7.29 4.76
C ARG A 104 -6.04 -7.95 4.66
N ARG A 105 -6.99 -7.58 5.51
CA ARG A 105 -8.39 -8.05 5.41
C ARG A 105 -9.01 -7.70 4.04
N ALA A 106 -8.79 -6.48 3.55
CA ALA A 106 -9.29 -6.08 2.23
C ALA A 106 -8.60 -6.83 1.07
N MET A 107 -7.30 -7.15 1.20
CA MET A 107 -6.54 -7.96 0.24
C MET A 107 -7.05 -9.41 0.21
N ASP A 108 -7.36 -10.00 1.36
CA ASP A 108 -7.96 -11.34 1.45
C ASP A 108 -9.31 -11.41 0.71
N ALA A 109 -10.06 -10.30 0.74
CA ALA A 109 -11.29 -10.13 -0.03
C ALA A 109 -11.07 -9.71 -1.50
N GLY A 110 -9.82 -9.58 -1.95
CA GLY A 110 -9.47 -9.15 -3.29
C GLY A 110 -9.94 -7.73 -3.63
N ARG A 111 -10.02 -6.82 -2.66
CA ARG A 111 -10.49 -5.42 -2.81
C ARG A 111 -9.39 -4.37 -2.72
N VAL A 112 -8.14 -4.75 -3.00
CA VAL A 112 -7.00 -3.84 -2.98
C VAL A 112 -6.26 -3.86 -4.32
N GLY A 113 -6.38 -2.76 -5.06
CA GLY A 113 -5.57 -2.48 -6.24
C GLY A 113 -4.15 -2.07 -5.86
N ALA A 114 -3.21 -2.26 -6.78
CA ALA A 114 -1.83 -1.85 -6.56
C ALA A 114 -1.15 -1.37 -7.84
N THR A 115 -0.20 -0.44 -7.65
CA THR A 115 0.75 0.01 -8.68
C THR A 115 2.16 -0.04 -8.12
N LEU A 116 3.09 -0.61 -8.87
CA LEU A 116 4.51 -0.55 -8.58
C LEU A 116 5.04 0.84 -8.99
N TYR A 117 5.47 1.62 -8.02
CA TYR A 117 6.15 2.89 -8.20
C TYR A 117 7.66 2.66 -8.26
N THR A 118 8.27 3.02 -9.38
CA THR A 118 9.71 2.84 -9.65
C THR A 118 10.47 4.17 -9.70
N GLY A 119 9.78 5.30 -9.47
CA GLY A 119 10.43 6.60 -9.30
C GLY A 119 11.21 6.68 -7.98
N ARG A 120 11.90 7.80 -7.76
CA ARG A 120 12.67 7.97 -6.51
C ARG A 120 11.73 7.93 -5.31
N TRP A 121 12.11 7.12 -4.33
CA TRP A 121 11.38 6.94 -3.08
C TRP A 121 12.36 6.67 -1.93
N THR A 122 12.10 7.26 -0.77
CA THR A 122 12.87 6.99 0.45
C THR A 122 11.97 7.09 1.67
N ASP A 123 12.00 6.05 2.52
CA ASP A 123 11.35 6.09 3.82
C ASP A 123 12.20 6.86 4.85
N VAL A 124 11.99 8.17 4.90
CA VAL A 124 12.59 9.05 5.91
C VAL A 124 11.94 8.79 7.27
N GLY A 125 12.48 7.80 7.98
CA GLY A 125 12.04 7.41 9.33
C GLY A 125 13.04 7.72 10.44
N THR A 126 14.27 8.13 10.10
CA THR A 126 15.32 8.48 11.07
C THR A 126 16.12 9.72 10.63
N PRO A 127 16.77 10.45 11.55
CA PRO A 127 17.63 11.59 11.21
C PRO A 127 18.75 11.21 10.21
N GLU A 128 19.29 10.01 10.31
CA GLU A 128 20.35 9.51 9.42
C GLU A 128 19.83 9.36 7.98
N ARG A 129 18.59 8.89 7.81
CA ARG A 129 17.95 8.78 6.48
C ARG A 129 17.61 10.14 5.88
N LEU A 130 17.38 11.16 6.72
CA LEU A 130 17.22 12.54 6.26
C LEU A 130 18.54 13.13 5.78
N ALA A 131 19.66 12.85 6.46
CA ALA A 131 20.98 13.31 6.05
C ALA A 131 21.39 12.76 4.67
N GLN A 132 21.16 11.47 4.42
CA GLN A 132 21.44 10.82 3.12
C GLN A 132 20.64 11.39 1.94
N LEU A 133 19.53 12.09 2.20
CA LEU A 133 18.73 12.74 1.15
C LEU A 133 19.22 14.15 0.78
N ASN A 134 20.03 14.76 1.64
CA ASN A 134 20.52 16.13 1.46
C ASN A 134 21.95 16.19 0.88
N GLU A 135 22.55 15.04 0.60
CA GLU A 135 23.81 14.91 -0.16
C GLU A 135 23.52 14.86 -1.67
#